data_AF-A0A969BQE0-F1
#
_entry.id   AF-A0A969BQE0-F1
#
_cell.length_a   1.000
_cell.length_b   1.000
_cell.length_c   1.000
_cell.angle_alpha   90.00
_cell.angle_beta   90.00
_cell.angle_gamma   90.00
#
_symmetry.space_group_name_H-M   'P 1'
#
loop_
_entity.id
_entity.type
_entity.pdbx_description
1 polymer ?
#
loop_
_entity_poly.entity_id
_entity_poly.type
_entity_poly.pdbx_seq_one_letter_code
_entity_poly.pdbx_strand_id
1 'polypeptide(L)'
;MQKIPVQSVPALKATEPKYVALRYILDAWEEAVYDGVDPDCIATAAIFAALSDMIATYGEEPVSVMCERLPERIRGGEFTVSKTKQ
;
A
#
# COMPACT_ATOMS: atom_id res chain seq x y z
N MET A 1 32.26 -21.27 -18.98
CA MET A 1 31.52 -20.31 -18.13
C MET A 1 30.43 -19.67 -18.97
N GLN A 2 29.21 -20.23 -18.95
CA GLN A 2 28.04 -19.62 -19.60
C GLN A 2 27.54 -18.46 -18.74
N LYS A 3 27.44 -17.26 -19.33
CA LYS A 3 26.82 -16.10 -18.69
C LYS A 3 25.32 -16.32 -18.66
N ILE A 4 24.76 -16.43 -17.46
CA ILE A 4 23.32 -16.43 -17.22
C ILE A 4 22.79 -15.04 -17.61
N PRO A 5 21.71 -14.91 -18.41
CA PRO A 5 21.17 -13.61 -18.75
C PRO A 5 20.50 -13.01 -17.50
N VAL A 6 20.95 -11.81 -17.12
CA VAL A 6 20.26 -10.96 -16.15
C VAL A 6 18.86 -10.71 -16.70
N GLN A 7 17.85 -11.38 -16.12
CA GLN A 7 16.47 -11.05 -16.42
C GLN A 7 16.24 -9.64 -15.86
N SER A 8 16.20 -8.68 -16.78
CA SER A 8 15.77 -7.31 -16.50
C SER A 8 14.34 -7.36 -15.96
N VAL A 9 14.19 -7.24 -14.64
CA VAL A 9 12.90 -6.97 -14.01
C VAL A 9 12.33 -5.73 -14.73
N PRO A 10 11.13 -5.81 -15.31
CA PRO A 10 10.69 -4.79 -16.26
C PRO A 10 10.44 -3.49 -15.50
N ALA A 11 11.15 -2.43 -15.91
CA ALA A 11 10.96 -1.04 -15.50
C ALA A 11 9.54 -0.49 -15.75
N LEU A 12 8.65 -1.31 -16.33
CA LEU A 12 7.27 -1.00 -16.72
C LEU A 12 6.25 -1.01 -15.56
N LYS A 13 6.63 -1.39 -14.34
CA LYS A 13 5.73 -1.28 -13.16
C LYS A 13 5.88 0.02 -12.37
N ALA A 14 6.98 0.76 -12.55
CA ALA A 14 7.31 1.92 -11.72
C ALA A 14 6.55 3.21 -12.09
N THR A 15 5.97 3.28 -13.29
CA THR A 15 5.35 4.51 -13.85
C THR A 15 3.82 4.52 -13.79
N GLU A 16 3.21 3.43 -13.35
CA GLU A 16 1.76 3.33 -13.13
C GLU A 16 1.34 4.31 -12.02
N PRO A 17 0.32 5.18 -12.22
CA PRO A 17 -0.01 6.27 -11.29
C PRO A 17 -0.19 5.84 -9.84
N LYS A 18 -0.75 4.64 -9.62
CA LYS A 18 -0.92 4.04 -8.29
C LYS A 18 0.40 3.76 -7.56
N TYR A 19 1.46 3.39 -8.28
CA TYR A 19 2.78 3.15 -7.65
C TYR A 19 3.52 4.45 -7.38
N VAL A 20 3.32 5.47 -8.23
CA VAL A 20 3.82 6.82 -7.97
C VAL A 20 3.17 7.39 -6.71
N ALA A 21 1.84 7.31 -6.60
CA ALA A 21 1.13 7.74 -5.40
C ALA A 21 1.58 6.96 -4.15
N LEU A 22 1.74 5.64 -4.27
CA LEU A 22 2.24 4.81 -3.17
C LEU A 22 3.65 5.22 -2.73
N ARG A 23 4.55 5.56 -3.67
CA ARG A 23 5.89 6.07 -3.35
C ARG A 23 5.81 7.33 -2.49
N TYR A 24 5.01 8.32 -2.88
CA TYR A 24 4.85 9.55 -2.09
C TYR A 24 4.36 9.27 -0.66
N ILE A 25 3.43 8.32 -0.51
CA ILE A 25 2.92 7.93 0.80
C ILE A 25 4.02 7.24 1.64
N LEU A 26 4.80 6.34 1.04
CA LEU A 26 5.89 5.64 1.74
C LEU A 26 7.03 6.59 2.13
N ASP A 27 7.38 7.55 1.27
CA ASP A 27 8.39 8.54 1.59
C ASP A 27 7.93 9.41 2.77
N ALA A 28 6.67 9.89 2.77
CA ALA A 28 6.10 10.61 3.91
C ALA A 28 6.01 9.76 5.20
N TRP A 29 5.81 8.45 5.05
CA TRP A 29 5.81 7.51 6.15
C TRP A 29 7.19 7.40 6.80
N GLU A 30 8.24 7.26 5.98
CA GLU A 30 9.62 7.16 6.45
C GLU A 30 10.03 8.42 7.24
N GLU A 31 9.66 9.61 6.75
CA GLU A 31 9.91 10.88 7.46
C GLU A 31 9.18 10.94 8.80
N ALA A 32 7.91 10.54 8.86
CA ALA A 32 7.16 10.54 10.11
C ALA A 32 7.76 9.58 11.16
N VAL A 33 8.25 8.41 10.72
CA VAL A 33 8.96 7.48 11.60
C VAL A 33 10.30 8.07 12.05
N TYR A 34 11.03 8.76 11.16
CA TYR A 34 12.27 9.45 11.50
C TYR A 34 12.06 10.53 12.57
N ASP A 35 10.94 11.24 12.51
CA ASP A 35 10.52 12.23 13.53
C ASP A 35 10.03 11.60 14.84
N GLY A 36 10.00 10.27 14.95
CA GLY A 36 9.66 9.52 16.16
C GLY A 36 8.17 9.23 16.33
N VAL A 37 7.36 9.36 15.27
CA VAL A 37 5.95 8.97 15.30
C VAL A 37 5.84 7.44 15.24
N ASP A 38 4.99 6.87 16.09
CA ASP A 38 4.71 5.44 16.12
C ASP A 38 4.13 4.96 14.77
N PRO A 39 4.76 3.96 14.08
CA PRO A 39 4.24 3.38 12.85
C PRO A 39 2.78 2.93 12.91
N ASP A 40 2.32 2.40 14.05
CA ASP A 40 0.93 1.95 14.20
C ASP A 40 -0.05 3.13 14.22
N CYS A 41 0.37 4.27 14.78
CA CYS A 41 -0.39 5.51 14.72
C CYS A 41 -0.46 6.06 13.29
N ILE A 42 0.65 6.03 12.54
CA ILE A 42 0.68 6.44 11.13
C ILE A 42 -0.26 5.56 10.30
N ALA A 43 -0.23 4.24 10.51
CA ALA A 43 -1.10 3.30 9.82
C ALA A 43 -2.59 3.60 10.05
N THR A 44 -2.96 3.83 11.31
CA THR A 44 -4.33 4.15 11.68
C THR A 44 -4.78 5.47 11.05
N ALA A 45 -3.93 6.50 11.10
CA ALA A 45 -4.20 7.78 10.48
C ALA A 45 -4.34 7.69 8.95
N ALA A 46 -3.49 6.91 8.29
CA ALA A 46 -3.53 6.70 6.85
C ALA A 46 -4.83 6.00 6.41
N ILE A 47 -5.28 4.98 7.15
CA ILE A 47 -6.58 4.31 6.90
C ILE A 47 -7.73 5.32 7.05
N PHE A 48 -7.73 6.10 8.13
CA PHE A 48 -8.76 7.11 8.37
C PHE A 48 -8.81 8.15 7.24
N ALA A 49 -7.65 8.68 6.85
CA ALA A 49 -7.55 9.69 5.79
C ALA A 49 -8.03 9.14 4.45
N ALA A 50 -7.59 7.93 4.06
CA ALA A 50 -7.97 7.30 2.81
C ALA A 50 -9.48 7.01 2.74
N LEU A 51 -10.06 6.46 3.80
CA LEU A 51 -11.50 6.16 3.85
C LEU A 51 -12.32 7.45 3.87
N SER A 52 -11.90 8.47 4.62
CA SER A 52 -12.60 9.76 4.68
C SER A 52 -12.64 10.46 3.33
N ASP A 53 -11.53 10.46 2.59
CA ASP A 53 -11.44 11.05 1.24
C ASP A 53 -12.31 10.29 0.22
N MET A 54 -12.27 8.96 0.27
CA MET A 54 -13.14 8.12 -0.56
C MET A 54 -14.63 8.32 -0.24
N ILE A 55 -15.00 8.43 1.04
CA ILE A 55 -16.38 8.67 1.46
C ILE A 55 -16.85 10.06 1.01
N ALA A 56 -16.00 11.08 1.14
CA ALA A 56 -16.32 12.43 0.66
C ALA A 56 -16.55 12.46 -0.86
N THR A 57 -15.82 11.63 -1.61
CA THR A 57 -15.89 11.57 -3.07
C THR A 57 -17.04 10.69 -3.58
N TYR A 58 -17.26 9.54 -2.96
CA TYR A 58 -18.13 8.47 -3.48
C TYR A 58 -19.34 8.15 -2.59
N GLY A 59 -19.36 8.62 -1.35
CA GLY A 59 -20.39 8.31 -0.35
C GLY A 59 -20.08 7.09 0.51
N GLU A 60 -20.80 6.95 1.62
CA GLU A 60 -20.58 5.90 2.63
C GLU A 60 -20.86 4.49 2.10
N GLU A 61 -22.02 4.30 1.44
CA GLU A 61 -22.46 2.97 1.00
C GLU A 61 -21.51 2.33 -0.04
N PRO A 62 -21.08 3.03 -1.12
CA PRO A 62 -20.14 2.46 -2.07
C PRO A 62 -18.78 2.07 -1.45
N VAL A 63 -18.31 2.87 -0.48
CA VAL A 63 -17.06 2.59 0.23
C VAL A 63 -17.22 1.41 1.18
N SER A 64 -18.36 1.28 1.86
CA SER A 64 -18.70 0.12 2.68
C SER A 64 -18.61 -1.18 1.88
N VAL A 65 -19.28 -1.24 0.71
CA VAL A 65 -19.24 -2.40 -0.19
C VAL A 65 -17.83 -2.71 -0.67
N MET A 66 -17.01 -1.68 -0.96
CA MET A 66 -15.60 -1.88 -1.30
C MET A 66 -14.83 -2.55 -0.13
N CYS A 67 -15.10 -2.13 1.11
CA CYS A 67 -14.45 -2.63 2.31
C CYS A 67 -14.84 -4.07 2.68
N GLU A 68 -16.02 -4.57 2.29
CA GLU A 68 -16.47 -5.95 2.56
C GLU A 68 -15.46 -7.02 2.11
N ARG A 69 -14.71 -6.73 1.04
CA ARG A 69 -13.73 -7.66 0.47
C ARG A 69 -12.35 -7.59 1.14
N LEU A 70 -12.09 -6.60 2.00
CA LEU A 70 -10.78 -6.44 2.63
C LEU A 70 -10.35 -7.64 3.47
N PRO A 71 -11.20 -8.27 4.31
CA PRO A 71 -10.80 -9.44 5.08
C PRO A 71 -10.31 -10.60 4.21
N GLU A 72 -10.96 -10.83 3.06
CA GLU A 72 -10.55 -11.87 2.12
C GLU A 72 -9.19 -11.56 1.49
N ARG A 73 -8.98 -10.31 1.06
CA ARG A 73 -7.71 -9.83 0.47
C ARG A 73 -6.56 -9.91 1.46
N ILE A 74 -6.80 -9.54 2.72
CA ILE A 74 -5.83 -9.65 3.81
C ILE A 74 -5.44 -11.10 4.06
N ARG A 75 -6.41 -12.01 4.20
CA ARG A 75 -6.15 -13.45 4.37
C ARG A 75 -5.47 -14.06 3.14
N GLY A 76 -5.74 -13.53 1.95
CA GLY A 76 -5.05 -13.88 0.71
C GLY A 76 -3.60 -13.40 0.63
N GLY A 77 -3.15 -12.58 1.58
CA GLY A 77 -1.79 -12.04 1.65
C GLY A 77 -1.52 -10.92 0.64
N GLU A 78 -2.55 -10.25 0.13
CA GLU A 78 -2.40 -9.18 -0.87
C GLU A 78 -1.59 -7.99 -0.35
N PHE A 79 -1.64 -7.75 0.97
CA PHE A 79 -0.93 -6.66 1.64
C PHE A 79 0.35 -7.12 2.36
N THR A 80 0.69 -8.41 2.28
CA THR A 80 1.90 -8.95 2.92
C THR A 80 3.10 -8.72 2.00
N VAL A 81 3.92 -7.72 2.33
CA VAL A 81 5.11 -7.35 1.54
C VAL A 81 6.28 -8.33 1.75
N SER A 82 6.35 -8.97 2.93
CA SER A 82 7.34 -9.99 3.26
C SER A 82 6.64 -11.27 3.76
N LYS A 83 6.56 -12.30 2.91
CA LYS A 83 6.15 -13.64 3.36
C LYS A 83 7.30 -14.26 4.14
N THR A 84 7.37 -14.00 5.44
CA THR A 84 8.13 -14.88 6.32
C THR A 84 7.38 -16.21 6.34
N LYS A 85 7.98 -17.28 5.83
CA LYS A 85 7.43 -18.64 6.00
C LYS A 85 7.26 -18.85 7.51
N GLN A 86 6.01 -18.91 7.96
CA GLN A 86 5.69 -19.42 9.29
C GLN A 86 5.70 -20.93 9.26
#